data_AF-A0A9X6YKM7-F1
#
_entry.id   AF-A0A9X6YKM7-F1
#
_cell.length_a   1.000
_cell.length_b   1.000
_cell.length_c   1.000
_cell.angle_alpha   90.00
_cell.angle_beta   90.00
_cell.angle_gamma   90.00
#
_symmetry.space_group_name_H-M   'P 1'
#
loop_
_entity.id
_entity.type
_entity.pdbx_description
1 polymer ?
#
loop_
_entity_poly.entity_id
_entity_poly.type
_entity_poly.pdbx_seq_one_letter_code
_entity_poly.pdbx_strand_id
1 'polypeptide(L)'
;MQRVNTIDISNVLQLEKTLSTLLNKMISSKLDLENWLKEQSKVIWDIEEQVRSHYIAFQCNTDDEEIKDTFEHDQQFVKPLLKRYQNLLDNKYLESPFRMELDSNVYGLLDTKIKNAQKLFCEENIELEIK
;
A
#
# COMPACT_ATOMS: atom_id res chain seq x y z
N MET A 1 8.40 22.22 3.18
CA MET A 1 8.15 21.83 1.77
C MET A 1 6.96 20.88 1.79
N GLN A 2 5.75 21.37 1.49
CA GLN A 2 4.59 20.51 1.30
C GLN A 2 4.82 19.73 -0.01
N ARG A 3 4.99 18.41 0.08
CA ARG A 3 4.95 17.57 -1.12
C ARG A 3 3.52 17.63 -1.63
N VAL A 4 3.35 17.95 -2.91
CA VAL A 4 2.07 17.82 -3.59
C VAL A 4 1.81 16.32 -3.70
N ASN A 5 0.98 15.79 -2.80
CA ASN A 5 0.47 14.42 -2.92
C ASN A 5 -0.27 14.33 -4.25
N THR A 6 0.21 13.46 -5.14
CA THR A 6 -0.30 13.36 -6.52
C THR A 6 -1.47 12.38 -6.64
N ILE A 7 -1.76 11.62 -5.59
CA ILE A 7 -2.83 10.62 -5.51
C ILE A 7 -3.88 11.16 -4.56
N ASP A 8 -5.11 11.34 -5.04
CA ASP A 8 -6.26 11.64 -4.18
C ASP A 8 -6.81 10.33 -3.59
N ILE A 9 -6.59 10.13 -2.29
CA ILE A 9 -7.05 8.91 -1.59
C ILE A 9 -8.54 8.94 -1.25
N SER A 10 -9.18 10.12 -1.32
CA SER A 10 -10.62 10.28 -1.11
C SER A 10 -11.42 9.66 -2.24
N ASN A 11 -10.81 9.58 -3.44
CA ASN A 11 -11.39 8.90 -4.59
C ASN A 11 -10.91 7.43 -4.65
N VAL A 12 -11.70 6.54 -4.06
CA VAL A 12 -11.42 5.10 -4.00
C VAL A 12 -11.21 4.49 -5.40
N LEU A 13 -11.94 4.93 -6.43
CA LEU A 13 -11.79 4.43 -7.80
C LEU A 13 -10.43 4.82 -8.40
N GLN A 14 -9.99 6.06 -8.18
CA GLN A 14 -8.68 6.52 -8.63
C GLN A 14 -7.55 5.82 -7.88
N LEU A 15 -7.72 5.62 -6.57
CA LEU A 15 -6.79 4.88 -5.74
C LEU A 15 -6.65 3.42 -6.22
N GLU A 16 -7.77 2.72 -6.41
CA GLU A 16 -7.79 1.34 -6.93
C GLU A 16 -7.13 1.26 -8.31
N LYS A 17 -7.44 2.19 -9.22
CA LYS A 17 -6.81 2.24 -10.55
C LYS A 17 -5.31 2.43 -10.47
N THR A 18 -4.83 3.26 -9.55
CA THR A 18 -3.39 3.51 -9.34
C THR A 18 -2.69 2.24 -8.84
N LEU A 19 -3.25 1.60 -7.81
CA LEU A 19 -2.74 0.35 -7.25
C LEU A 19 -2.79 -0.80 -8.26
N SER A 20 -3.89 -0.91 -9.01
CA SER A 20 -4.06 -1.90 -10.08
C SER A 20 -3.05 -1.70 -11.21
N THR A 21 -2.78 -0.45 -11.61
CA THR A 21 -1.78 -0.14 -12.64
C THR A 21 -0.39 -0.59 -12.17
N LEU A 22 -0.03 -0.31 -10.92
CA LEU A 22 1.23 -0.74 -10.31
C LEU A 22 1.33 -2.29 -10.27
N LEU A 23 0.26 -2.96 -9.86
CA LEU A 23 0.21 -4.43 -9.80
C LEU A 23 0.38 -5.08 -11.18
N ASN A 24 -0.23 -4.51 -12.21
CA ASN A 24 -0.21 -5.05 -13.57
C ASN A 24 1.05 -4.70 -14.37
N LYS A 25 2.00 -3.95 -13.80
CA LYS A 25 3.27 -3.69 -14.49
C LYS A 25 4.03 -4.98 -14.77
N MET A 26 4.49 -5.11 -16.01
CA MET A 26 5.32 -6.23 -16.44
C MET A 26 6.73 -6.08 -15.88
N ILE A 27 7.27 -7.15 -15.32
CA ILE A 27 8.63 -7.22 -14.79
C ILE A 27 9.35 -8.26 -15.61
N SER A 28 10.31 -7.84 -16.45
CA SER A 28 11.03 -8.73 -17.38
C SER A 28 12.52 -8.84 -17.07
N SER A 29 12.99 -8.13 -16.04
CA SER A 29 14.38 -8.14 -15.62
C SER A 29 14.51 -7.80 -14.12
N LYS A 30 15.69 -8.08 -13.56
CA LYS A 30 16.09 -7.60 -12.23
C LYS A 30 15.92 -6.08 -12.09
N LEU A 31 16.37 -5.32 -13.09
CA LEU A 31 16.31 -3.86 -13.04
C LEU A 31 14.86 -3.35 -13.02
N ASP A 32 13.97 -4.02 -13.77
CA ASP A 32 12.54 -3.71 -13.73
C ASP A 32 11.95 -3.99 -12.35
N LEU A 33 12.35 -5.10 -11.71
CA LEU A 33 11.90 -5.43 -10.35
C LEU A 33 12.35 -4.37 -9.34
N GLU A 34 13.61 -3.91 -9.42
CA GLU A 34 14.12 -2.85 -8.54
C GLU A 34 13.38 -1.52 -8.74
N ASN A 35 13.12 -1.14 -9.99
CA ASN A 35 12.37 0.07 -10.30
C ASN A 35 10.91 -0.04 -9.83
N TRP A 36 10.29 -1.20 -10.04
CA TRP A 36 8.95 -1.48 -9.58
C TRP A 36 8.85 -1.41 -8.05
N LEU A 37 9.81 -1.95 -7.30
CA LEU A 37 9.86 -1.84 -5.83
C LEU A 37 9.97 -0.39 -5.34
N LYS A 38 10.77 0.44 -6.01
CA LYS A 38 10.88 1.87 -5.68
C LYS A 38 9.57 2.61 -5.93
N GLU A 39 8.93 2.33 -7.07
CA GLU A 39 7.66 2.92 -7.41
C GLU A 39 6.55 2.49 -6.45
N GLN A 40 6.50 1.19 -6.14
CA GLN A 40 5.60 0.63 -5.13
C GLN A 40 5.78 1.31 -3.79
N SER A 41 7.03 1.40 -3.30
CA SER A 41 7.33 2.06 -2.02
C SER A 41 6.88 3.52 -2.00
N LYS A 42 7.06 4.24 -3.11
CA LYS A 42 6.62 5.63 -3.24
C LYS A 42 5.10 5.75 -3.18
N VAL A 43 4.38 4.95 -3.97
CA VAL A 43 2.90 4.98 -4.02
C VAL A 43 2.32 4.66 -2.64
N ILE A 44 2.82 3.60 -1.98
CA ILE A 44 2.35 3.22 -0.65
C ILE A 44 2.64 4.33 0.37
N TRP A 45 3.84 4.92 0.33
CA TRP A 45 4.20 6.03 1.21
C TRP A 45 3.26 7.23 1.05
N ASP A 46 2.98 7.65 -0.19
CA ASP A 46 2.12 8.80 -0.47
C ASP A 46 0.67 8.57 0.01
N ILE A 47 0.19 7.33 -0.01
CA ILE A 47 -1.14 6.95 0.53
C ILE A 47 -1.11 6.98 2.06
N GLU A 48 -0.11 6.33 2.69
CA GLU A 48 -0.02 6.26 4.15
C GLU A 48 0.20 7.64 4.79
N GLU A 49 0.93 8.54 4.13
CA GLU A 49 1.14 9.91 4.58
C GLU A 49 -0.19 10.69 4.67
N GLN A 50 -1.08 10.50 3.70
CA GLN A 50 -2.41 11.12 3.70
C GLN A 50 -3.30 10.54 4.79
N VAL A 51 -3.40 9.21 4.88
CA VAL A 51 -4.18 8.53 5.93
C VAL A 51 -3.69 8.94 7.33
N ARG A 52 -2.38 9.04 7.52
CA ARG A 52 -1.78 9.52 8.78
C ARG A 52 -2.14 10.97 9.06
N SER A 53 -2.14 11.83 8.04
CA SER A 53 -2.50 13.24 8.19
C SER A 53 -3.97 13.41 8.58
N HIS A 54 -4.89 12.67 7.96
CA HIS A 54 -6.31 12.65 8.34
C HIS A 54 -6.50 12.15 9.77
N TYR A 55 -5.79 11.09 10.15
CA TYR A 55 -5.82 10.60 11.53
C TYR A 55 -5.35 11.65 12.54
N ILE A 56 -4.23 12.34 12.26
CA ILE A 56 -3.74 13.43 13.13
C ILE A 56 -4.77 14.55 13.22
N ALA A 57 -5.37 14.96 12.10
CA ALA A 57 -6.41 15.99 12.08
C ALA A 57 -7.60 15.59 12.96
N PHE A 58 -8.07 14.34 12.84
CA PHE A 58 -9.15 13.81 13.68
C PHE A 58 -8.79 13.81 15.17
N GLN A 59 -7.58 13.40 15.53
CA GLN A 59 -7.13 13.43 16.94
C GLN A 59 -7.00 14.86 17.49
N CYS A 60 -6.76 15.85 16.64
CA CYS A 60 -6.68 17.25 17.06
C CYS A 60 -8.06 17.91 17.20
N ASN A 61 -9.04 17.50 16.40
CA ASN A 61 -10.38 18.09 16.39
C ASN A 61 -11.45 17.02 16.15
N THR A 62 -11.82 16.32 17.22
CA THR A 62 -12.74 15.16 17.16
C THR A 62 -14.20 15.53 16.97
N ASP A 63 -14.56 16.80 17.18
CA ASP A 63 -15.94 17.31 17.08
C ASP A 63 -16.28 17.85 15.68
N ASP A 64 -15.29 17.90 14.79
CA ASP A 64 -15.47 18.35 13.40
C ASP A 64 -16.01 17.21 12.53
N GLU A 65 -17.23 17.37 12.03
CA GLU A 65 -17.92 16.36 11.23
C GLU A 65 -17.19 16.03 9.92
N GLU A 66 -16.62 17.02 9.22
CA GLU A 66 -15.92 16.79 7.95
C GLU A 66 -14.62 16.00 8.15
N ILE A 67 -13.88 16.32 9.21
CA ILE A 67 -12.66 15.58 9.58
C ILE A 67 -13.00 14.15 10.01
N LYS A 68 -14.09 13.99 10.77
CA LYS A 68 -14.56 12.67 11.19
C LYS A 68 -14.99 11.81 10.01
N ASP A 69 -15.79 12.36 9.08
CA ASP A 69 -16.24 11.66 7.88
C ASP A 69 -15.04 11.22 7.01
N THR A 70 -14.03 12.07 6.89
CA THR A 70 -12.78 11.75 6.19
C THR A 70 -12.04 10.58 6.87
N PHE A 71 -11.91 10.61 8.19
CA PHE A 71 -11.27 9.53 8.94
C PHE A 71 -12.05 8.21 8.83
N GLU A 72 -13.37 8.25 8.94
CA GLU A 72 -14.26 7.09 8.80
C GLU A 72 -14.18 6.50 7.39
N HIS A 73 -14.19 7.34 6.36
CA HIS A 73 -13.97 6.92 4.97
C HIS A 73 -12.63 6.19 4.79
N ASP A 74 -11.55 6.72 5.39
CA ASP A 74 -10.24 6.08 5.33
C ASP A 74 -10.25 4.69 6.00
N GLN A 75 -10.97 4.53 7.11
CA GLN A 75 -11.07 3.24 7.80
C GLN A 75 -11.91 2.23 7.01
N GLN A 76 -13.02 2.67 6.41
CA GLN A 76 -13.98 1.81 5.74
C GLN A 76 -13.53 1.40 4.32
N PHE A 77 -12.86 2.29 3.59
CA PHE A 77 -12.58 2.08 2.17
C PHE A 77 -11.08 2.07 1.86
N VAL A 78 -10.33 3.07 2.31
CA VAL A 78 -8.92 3.24 1.91
C VAL A 78 -8.03 2.16 2.52
N LYS A 79 -8.11 1.94 3.84
CA LYS A 79 -7.27 0.95 4.54
C LYS A 79 -7.53 -0.49 4.09
N PRO A 80 -8.78 -0.97 3.97
CA PRO A 80 -9.04 -2.33 3.49
C PRO A 80 -8.54 -2.54 2.06
N LEU A 81 -8.74 -1.56 1.18
CA LEU A 81 -8.23 -1.59 -0.19
C LEU A 81 -6.70 -1.66 -0.21
N LEU A 82 -6.04 -0.79 0.56
CA LEU A 82 -4.58 -0.76 0.66
C LEU A 82 -4.03 -2.09 1.18
N LYS A 83 -4.64 -2.68 2.22
CA LYS A 83 -4.25 -3.98 2.78
C LYS A 83 -4.38 -5.11 1.74
N ARG A 84 -5.48 -5.14 1.00
CA ARG A 84 -5.68 -6.10 -0.11
C ARG A 84 -4.59 -5.96 -1.17
N TYR A 85 -4.31 -4.73 -1.61
CA TYR A 85 -3.29 -4.50 -2.63
C TYR A 85 -1.86 -4.75 -2.13
N GLN A 86 -1.54 -4.42 -0.88
CA GLN A 86 -0.25 -4.76 -0.29
C GLN A 86 0.01 -6.27 -0.41
N ASN A 87 -0.97 -7.11 -0.07
CA ASN A 87 -0.82 -8.55 -0.23
C ASN A 87 -0.64 -8.99 -1.69
N LEU A 88 -1.42 -8.42 -2.63
CA LEU A 88 -1.27 -8.73 -4.06
C LEU A 88 0.12 -8.35 -4.58
N LEU A 89 0.65 -7.19 -4.16
CA LEU A 89 1.97 -6.73 -4.55
C LEU A 89 3.08 -7.59 -3.91
N ASP A 90 2.91 -7.98 -2.65
CA ASP A 90 3.82 -8.89 -1.93
C ASP A 90 3.89 -10.26 -2.62
N ASN A 91 2.74 -10.83 -3.00
CA ASN A 91 2.68 -12.07 -3.79
C ASN A 91 3.42 -11.92 -5.12
N LYS A 92 3.14 -10.83 -5.86
CA LYS A 92 3.84 -10.54 -7.12
C LYS A 92 5.36 -10.47 -6.96
N TYR A 93 5.84 -9.88 -5.86
CA TYR A 93 7.27 -9.86 -5.54
C TYR A 93 7.81 -11.27 -5.28
N LEU A 94 7.10 -12.08 -4.47
CA LEU A 94 7.51 -13.45 -4.12
C LEU A 94 7.55 -14.40 -5.33
N GLU A 95 6.63 -14.22 -6.28
CA GLU A 95 6.53 -15.00 -7.52
C GLU A 95 7.54 -14.57 -8.59
N SER A 96 8.15 -13.39 -8.45
CA SER A 96 9.09 -12.87 -9.44
C SER A 96 10.36 -13.73 -9.53
N PRO A 97 10.72 -14.25 -10.73
CA PRO A 97 11.93 -15.05 -10.89
C PRO A 97 13.21 -14.26 -10.61
N PHE A 98 13.17 -12.94 -10.82
CA PHE A 98 14.31 -12.04 -10.61
C PHE A 98 14.55 -11.69 -9.13
N ARG A 99 13.67 -12.12 -8.22
CA ARG A 99 13.76 -11.81 -6.78
C ARG A 99 15.08 -12.26 -6.16
N MET A 100 15.57 -13.44 -6.55
CA MET A 100 16.82 -14.00 -6.02
C MET A 100 18.08 -13.37 -6.64
N GLU A 101 17.92 -12.53 -7.67
CA GLU A 101 19.02 -11.79 -8.29
C GLU A 101 19.26 -10.42 -7.63
N LEU A 102 18.35 -9.99 -6.74
CA LEU A 102 18.48 -8.76 -5.97
C LEU A 102 19.64 -8.83 -4.97
N ASP A 103 20.28 -7.69 -4.72
CA ASP A 103 21.37 -7.61 -3.73
C ASP A 103 20.81 -7.87 -2.32
N SER A 104 21.22 -8.98 -1.71
CA SER A 104 20.76 -9.37 -0.37
C SER A 104 21.17 -8.38 0.72
N ASN A 105 22.23 -7.59 0.54
CA ASN A 105 22.60 -6.56 1.53
C ASN A 105 21.62 -5.39 1.54
N VAL A 106 20.99 -5.11 0.39
CA VAL A 106 20.02 -4.02 0.23
C VAL A 106 18.60 -4.52 0.50
N TYR A 107 18.22 -5.67 -0.07
CA TYR A 107 16.84 -6.15 -0.07
C TYR A 107 16.57 -7.34 0.86
N GLY A 108 17.58 -7.91 1.53
CA GLY A 108 17.40 -9.11 2.36
C GLY A 108 16.43 -8.91 3.53
N LEU A 109 16.41 -7.71 4.13
CA LEU A 109 15.43 -7.37 5.16
C LEU A 109 14.02 -7.26 4.57
N LEU A 110 13.87 -6.64 3.40
CA LEU A 110 12.60 -6.53 2.70
C LEU A 110 12.04 -7.92 2.35
N ASP A 111 12.86 -8.79 1.77
CA ASP A 111 12.49 -10.16 1.43
C ASP A 111 11.99 -10.94 2.66
N THR A 112 12.69 -10.81 3.78
CA THR A 112 12.29 -11.43 5.05
C THR A 112 10.97 -10.88 5.56
N LYS A 113 10.77 -9.55 5.51
CA LYS A 113 9.52 -8.91 5.91
C LYS A 113 8.34 -9.39 5.07
N ILE A 114 8.48 -9.40 3.75
CA ILE A 114 7.42 -9.84 2.83
C ILE A 114 7.09 -11.32 3.04
N LYS A 115 8.11 -12.19 3.16
CA LYS A 115 7.89 -13.62 3.48
C LYS A 115 7.13 -13.81 4.79
N ASN A 116 7.44 -13.01 5.81
CA ASN A 116 6.75 -13.11 7.10
C ASN A 116 5.33 -12.56 7.03
N ALA A 117 5.13 -11.42 6.34
CA ALA A 117 3.81 -10.86 6.09
C ALA A 117 2.90 -11.89 5.38
N GLN A 118 3.42 -12.57 4.36
CA GLN A 118 2.68 -13.61 3.63
C GLN A 118 2.29 -14.80 4.51
N LYS A 119 3.17 -15.23 5.44
CA LYS A 119 2.86 -16.31 6.39
C LYS A 119 1.82 -15.93 7.42
N LEU A 120 1.81 -14.66 7.82
CA LEU A 120 0.85 -14.11 8.78
C LEU A 120 -0.49 -13.76 8.11
N PHE A 121 -0.49 -13.63 6.79
CA PHE A 121 -1.67 -13.34 6.00
C PHE A 121 -2.55 -14.59 5.90
N CYS A 122 -3.57 -14.66 6.75
CA CYS A 122 -4.67 -15.62 6.64
C CYS A 122 -5.82 -14.96 5.87
N GLU A 123 -6.16 -15.51 4.70
CA GLU A 123 -7.22 -15.03 3.80
C GLU A 123 -8.58 -14.91 4.51
N GLU A 124 -8.86 -15.80 5.49
CA GLU A 124 -10.08 -15.81 6.31
C GLU A 124 -10.34 -14.52 7.11
N ASN A 125 -9.34 -13.67 7.37
CA ASN A 125 -9.53 -12.46 8.18
C ASN A 125 -9.96 -11.21 7.39
N ILE A 126 -9.92 -11.22 6.05
CA ILE A 126 -10.30 -10.04 5.26
C ILE A 126 -11.82 -9.92 5.11
N GLU A 127 -12.51 -11.06 5.02
CA GLU A 127 -13.98 -11.08 4.92
C GLU A 127 -14.67 -10.66 6.23
N LEU A 128 -13.95 -10.65 7.36
CA LEU A 128 -14.47 -10.27 8.67
C LEU A 128 -14.35 -8.76 8.97
N GLU A 129 -13.54 -8.02 8.22
CA GLU A 129 -13.37 -6.56 8.40
C GLU A 129 -14.33 -5.72 7.54
N ILE A 130 -15.18 -6.36 6.73
CA ILE A 130 -16.28 -5.71 6.01
C ILE A 130 -17.59 -6.30 6.51
N LYS A 131 -18.11 -5.75 7.60
CA LYS A 131 -19.49 -5.98 8.02
C LYS A 131 -20.10 -4.74 8.66
#